data_AF-A0AA38Z3M8-F1
#
_entry.id   AF-A0AA38Z3M8-F1
#
_cell.length_a   1.000
_cell.length_b   1.000
_cell.length_c   1.000
_cell.angle_alpha   90.00
_cell.angle_beta   90.00
_cell.angle_gamma   90.00
#
_symmetry.space_group_name_H-M   'P 1'
#
loop_
_entity.id
_entity.type
_entity.pdbx_description
1 polymer ?
#
loop_
_entity_poly.entity_id
_entity_poly.type
_entity_poly.pdbx_seq_one_letter_code
_entity_poly.pdbx_strand_id
1 'polypeptide(L)'
;MRSHIRSILQQCGIVEKIKHHGFEIAVGSSGTVQSIEKAIFSGFSRNVVSNDGALCGDLGRDWRFSREELRILVERLCGGGGEALERARRDRFFKRRSEFIVAGAVLLDEIFAMLDIEEMEVSGYALGEGVVAEMLLQVCDNYDFNANARWGSVIRLATRFLGKKKMGTASQCANITKVIFEGLRKCDMLAETQNQVKLPVSLNDKDLEYLEAACMLHNIGLITGEKGYHKQSCNIIMNGDHLYGYSTEEVKLIALLARHHRKKFPKPNHASLKEFSKEVKQKFKMLCAIIRVSIAVQKHRGLNIQGMEFSHSSEGFKLIVSETKDQSLLPGIVQPLAEGDEAELRKELGHFEMVFQEKLSIAVPSSSSELSEQSRHLQWMH
;
A
#
# COMPACT_ATOMS: atom_id res chain seq x y z
N MET A 1 -7.05 -32.44 -24.96
CA MET A 1 -6.09 -31.65 -24.14
C MET A 1 -5.77 -32.34 -22.82
N ARG A 2 -6.73 -32.51 -21.89
CA ARG A 2 -6.53 -33.16 -20.59
C ARG A 2 -5.77 -34.50 -20.67
N SER A 3 -6.19 -35.42 -21.53
CA SER A 3 -5.50 -36.71 -21.72
C SER A 3 -4.05 -36.58 -22.19
N HIS A 4 -3.75 -35.58 -23.02
CA HIS A 4 -2.39 -35.33 -23.50
C HIS A 4 -1.49 -34.80 -22.38
N ILE A 5 -2.02 -33.88 -21.55
CA ILE A 5 -1.32 -33.37 -20.36
C ILE A 5 -0.99 -34.51 -19.39
N ARG A 6 -1.98 -35.37 -19.09
CA ARG A 6 -1.77 -36.55 -18.21
C ARG A 6 -0.68 -37.46 -18.76
N SER A 7 -0.72 -37.76 -20.05
CA SER A 7 0.29 -38.61 -20.70
C SER A 7 1.69 -38.03 -20.56
N ILE A 8 1.87 -36.73 -20.84
CA ILE A 8 3.18 -36.07 -20.70
C ILE A 8 3.68 -36.09 -19.25
N LEU A 9 2.81 -35.77 -18.29
CA LEU A 9 3.18 -35.70 -16.87
C LEU A 9 3.51 -37.08 -16.28
N GLN A 10 2.91 -38.16 -16.81
CA GLN A 10 3.29 -39.53 -16.48
C GLN A 10 4.63 -39.91 -17.12
N GLN A 11 4.82 -39.61 -18.41
CA GLN A 11 6.03 -39.97 -19.15
C GLN A 11 7.30 -39.28 -18.63
N CYS A 12 7.20 -38.06 -18.10
CA CYS A 12 8.35 -37.36 -17.56
C CYS A 12 8.79 -37.86 -16.17
N GLY A 13 8.04 -38.77 -15.55
CA GLY A 13 8.36 -39.37 -14.25
C GLY A 13 8.31 -38.40 -13.05
N ILE A 14 7.84 -37.16 -13.26
CA ILE A 14 7.83 -36.14 -12.20
C ILE A 14 6.80 -36.46 -11.11
N VAL A 15 5.65 -37.03 -11.50
CA VAL A 15 4.56 -37.39 -10.59
C VAL A 15 5.03 -38.45 -9.59
N GLU A 16 5.72 -39.49 -10.05
CA GLU A 16 6.26 -40.55 -9.20
C GLU A 16 7.32 -40.01 -8.23
N LYS A 17 8.24 -39.17 -8.73
CA LYS A 17 9.27 -38.54 -7.90
C LYS A 17 8.69 -37.66 -6.81
N ILE A 18 7.71 -36.82 -7.14
CA ILE A 18 7.05 -35.94 -6.17
C ILE A 18 6.24 -36.76 -5.17
N LYS A 19 5.48 -37.77 -5.61
CA LYS A 19 4.75 -38.65 -4.69
C LYS A 19 5.65 -39.45 -3.76
N HIS A 20 6.85 -39.80 -4.20
CA HIS A 20 7.84 -40.48 -3.36
C HIS A 20 8.41 -39.58 -2.26
N HIS A 21 8.74 -38.32 -2.57
CA HIS A 21 9.33 -37.39 -1.60
C HIS A 21 8.28 -36.65 -0.76
N GLY A 22 7.07 -36.50 -1.29
CA GLY A 22 6.02 -35.66 -0.71
C GLY A 22 6.34 -34.16 -0.80
N PHE A 23 5.39 -33.35 -0.37
CA PHE A 23 5.56 -31.92 -0.11
C PHE A 23 4.60 -31.50 1.00
N GLU A 24 5.00 -30.49 1.78
CA GLU A 24 4.15 -29.92 2.83
C GLU A 24 3.30 -28.77 2.28
N ILE A 25 3.85 -27.99 1.34
CA ILE A 25 3.23 -26.80 0.76
C ILE A 25 3.43 -26.83 -0.76
N ALA A 26 2.37 -26.57 -1.51
CA ALA A 26 2.44 -26.34 -2.95
C ALA A 26 2.48 -24.83 -3.23
N VAL A 27 3.53 -24.36 -3.92
CA VAL A 27 3.66 -22.95 -4.32
C VAL A 27 3.71 -22.85 -5.84
N GLY A 28 2.77 -22.12 -6.42
CA GLY A 28 2.73 -21.76 -7.83
C GLY A 28 3.30 -20.36 -8.06
N SER A 29 4.08 -20.21 -9.12
CA SER A 29 4.64 -18.93 -9.56
C SER A 29 4.15 -18.58 -10.97
N SER A 30 4.62 -17.46 -11.52
CA SER A 30 4.35 -17.01 -12.89
C SER A 30 2.94 -16.45 -13.16
N GLY A 31 2.80 -15.84 -14.33
CA GLY A 31 1.65 -15.03 -14.68
C GLY A 31 0.31 -15.78 -14.74
N THR A 32 0.31 -17.08 -15.07
CA THR A 32 -0.92 -17.89 -15.15
C THR A 32 -1.51 -18.13 -13.77
N VAL A 33 -0.70 -18.61 -12.82
CA VAL A 33 -1.13 -18.85 -11.43
C VAL A 33 -1.60 -17.55 -10.79
N GLN A 34 -0.84 -16.45 -10.96
CA GLN A 34 -1.23 -15.13 -10.47
C GLN A 34 -2.54 -14.62 -11.09
N SER A 35 -2.80 -14.92 -12.36
CA SER A 35 -4.04 -14.54 -13.02
C SER A 35 -5.23 -15.38 -12.53
N ILE A 36 -5.03 -16.68 -12.29
CA ILE A 36 -6.03 -17.60 -11.74
C ILE A 36 -6.42 -17.16 -10.32
N GLU A 37 -5.44 -16.94 -9.45
CA GLU A 37 -5.68 -16.48 -8.06
C GLU A 37 -6.46 -15.17 -8.05
N LYS A 38 -6.07 -14.18 -8.87
CA LYS A 38 -6.80 -12.92 -8.99
C LYS A 38 -8.25 -13.12 -9.45
N ALA A 39 -8.49 -14.05 -10.37
CA ALA A 39 -9.84 -14.37 -10.83
C ALA A 39 -10.68 -15.00 -9.71
N ILE A 40 -10.12 -15.96 -8.98
CA ILE A 40 -10.78 -16.60 -7.84
C ILE A 40 -11.06 -15.57 -6.73
N PHE A 41 -10.05 -14.77 -6.37
CA PHE A 41 -10.14 -13.71 -5.37
C PHE A 41 -11.19 -12.64 -5.69
N SER A 42 -11.23 -12.19 -6.95
CA SER A 42 -12.22 -11.20 -7.41
C SER A 42 -13.63 -11.78 -7.56
N GLY A 43 -13.84 -13.05 -7.23
CA GLY A 43 -15.14 -13.70 -7.29
C GLY A 43 -15.56 -14.07 -8.71
N PHE A 44 -14.64 -14.15 -9.68
CA PHE A 44 -14.96 -14.62 -11.03
C PHE A 44 -15.58 -16.03 -11.01
N SER A 45 -15.24 -16.86 -10.02
CA SER A 45 -15.84 -18.19 -9.83
C SER A 45 -17.21 -18.18 -9.13
N ARG A 46 -17.64 -17.06 -8.50
CA ARG A 46 -18.91 -16.96 -7.76
C ARG A 46 -19.92 -16.08 -8.51
N ASN A 47 -21.14 -16.56 -8.76
CA ASN A 47 -22.23 -15.80 -9.39
C ASN A 47 -22.86 -14.77 -8.44
N VAL A 48 -22.06 -13.83 -7.92
CA VAL A 48 -22.58 -12.76 -7.04
C VAL A 48 -22.75 -11.48 -7.84
N VAL A 49 -23.90 -11.40 -8.52
CA VAL A 49 -24.63 -10.13 -8.62
C VAL A 49 -25.51 -10.09 -7.38
N SER A 50 -24.96 -9.67 -6.25
CA SER A 50 -25.77 -9.41 -5.06
C SER A 50 -25.55 -7.99 -4.62
N ASN A 51 -26.63 -7.25 -4.66
CA ASN A 51 -26.76 -5.82 -4.39
C ASN A 51 -26.85 -5.56 -2.88
N ASP A 52 -26.13 -6.32 -2.06
CA ASP A 52 -26.22 -6.23 -0.60
C ASP A 52 -24.86 -6.42 0.05
N GLY A 53 -24.58 -5.61 1.06
CA GLY A 53 -23.25 -5.31 1.64
C GLY A 53 -22.54 -6.43 2.40
N ALA A 54 -22.63 -7.68 1.93
CA ALA A 54 -21.98 -8.85 2.50
C ALA A 54 -20.84 -9.37 1.60
N LEU A 55 -19.90 -8.49 1.21
CA LEU A 55 -18.67 -8.86 0.47
C LEU A 55 -17.55 -9.41 1.38
N CYS A 56 -17.83 -9.63 2.67
CA CYS A 56 -16.81 -9.49 3.71
C CYS A 56 -16.69 -10.70 4.65
N GLY A 57 -16.93 -11.91 4.16
CA GLY A 57 -16.71 -13.14 4.94
C GLY A 57 -15.25 -13.63 4.91
N ASP A 58 -14.51 -13.39 3.82
CA ASP A 58 -13.23 -14.08 3.54
C ASP A 58 -12.16 -13.15 2.93
N LEU A 59 -12.05 -11.91 3.42
CA LEU A 59 -10.90 -11.05 3.07
C LEU A 59 -9.58 -11.54 3.69
N GLY A 60 -9.62 -12.58 4.52
CA GLY A 60 -8.45 -13.29 5.04
C GLY A 60 -7.89 -14.36 4.11
N ARG A 61 -8.34 -14.44 2.85
CA ARG A 61 -7.68 -15.35 1.90
C ARG A 61 -6.25 -14.88 1.65
N ASP A 62 -5.31 -15.68 2.13
CA ASP A 62 -3.91 -15.67 1.72
C ASP A 62 -3.81 -15.66 0.19
N TRP A 63 -2.64 -15.37 -0.36
CA TRP A 63 -2.36 -15.59 -1.78
C TRP A 63 -2.39 -17.10 -2.07
N ARG A 64 -3.57 -17.72 -1.97
CA ARG A 64 -3.82 -19.15 -2.00
C ARG A 64 -5.17 -19.39 -2.68
N PHE A 65 -5.33 -20.54 -3.31
CA PHE A 65 -6.63 -21.02 -3.79
C PHE A 65 -6.69 -22.54 -3.69
N SER A 66 -7.89 -23.06 -3.47
CA SER A 66 -8.10 -24.50 -3.34
C SER A 66 -8.36 -25.17 -4.69
N ARG A 67 -8.22 -26.50 -4.70
CA ARG A 67 -8.56 -27.37 -5.83
C ARG A 67 -10.00 -27.15 -6.30
N GLU A 68 -10.93 -27.00 -5.37
CA GLU A 68 -12.34 -26.77 -5.68
C GLU A 68 -12.56 -25.42 -6.38
N GLU A 69 -11.89 -24.36 -5.91
CA GLU A 69 -12.00 -23.04 -6.53
C GLU A 69 -11.40 -22.99 -7.93
N LEU A 70 -10.28 -23.68 -8.13
CA LEU A 70 -9.67 -23.87 -9.44
C LEU A 70 -10.61 -24.64 -10.37
N ARG A 71 -11.22 -25.72 -9.88
CA ARG A 71 -12.14 -26.55 -10.65
C ARG A 71 -13.35 -25.75 -11.12
N ILE A 72 -14.00 -25.00 -10.22
CA ILE A 72 -15.12 -24.11 -10.55
C ILE A 72 -14.68 -23.07 -11.61
N LEU A 73 -13.49 -22.48 -11.46
CA LEU A 73 -12.95 -21.55 -12.44
C LEU A 73 -12.78 -22.21 -13.82
N VAL A 74 -12.20 -23.42 -13.87
CA VAL A 74 -11.95 -24.17 -15.10
C VAL A 74 -13.26 -24.54 -15.78
N GLU A 75 -14.24 -25.06 -15.03
CA GLU A 75 -15.57 -25.39 -15.55
C GLU A 75 -16.24 -24.15 -16.16
N ARG A 76 -16.13 -22.99 -15.51
CA ARG A 76 -16.63 -21.71 -16.05
C ARG A 76 -15.88 -21.26 -17.30
N LEU A 77 -14.55 -21.33 -17.29
CA LEU A 77 -13.71 -20.93 -18.42
C LEU A 77 -13.98 -21.80 -19.65
N CYS A 78 -14.22 -23.10 -19.45
CA CYS A 78 -14.54 -24.08 -20.49
C CYS A 78 -16.01 -24.01 -20.95
N GLY A 79 -16.95 -23.74 -20.04
CA GLY A 79 -18.39 -23.68 -20.34
C GLY A 79 -18.83 -22.45 -21.14
N GLY A 80 -18.04 -21.36 -21.13
CA GLY A 80 -18.34 -20.10 -21.82
C GLY A 80 -18.06 -20.10 -23.34
N GLY A 81 -18.52 -21.12 -24.06
CA GLY A 81 -18.32 -21.26 -25.52
C GLY A 81 -19.22 -20.39 -26.40
N GLY A 82 -20.34 -19.84 -25.88
CA GLY A 82 -21.38 -19.25 -26.72
C GLY A 82 -21.70 -17.75 -26.52
N GLU A 83 -21.53 -17.18 -25.34
CA GLU A 83 -22.01 -15.82 -25.07
C GLU A 83 -20.91 -14.78 -25.24
N ALA A 84 -21.12 -13.79 -26.13
CA ALA A 84 -20.24 -12.64 -26.30
C ALA A 84 -19.91 -11.94 -24.97
N LEU A 85 -20.81 -12.04 -23.99
CA LEU A 85 -20.66 -11.52 -22.63
C LEU A 85 -19.53 -12.21 -21.85
N GLU A 86 -19.42 -13.54 -21.91
CA GLU A 86 -18.37 -14.29 -21.20
C GLU A 86 -17.00 -14.15 -21.90
N ARG A 87 -16.98 -14.00 -23.24
CA ARG A 87 -15.74 -13.63 -23.96
C ARG A 87 -15.27 -12.22 -23.58
N ALA A 88 -16.16 -11.23 -23.58
CA ALA A 88 -15.85 -9.87 -23.15
C ALA A 88 -15.40 -9.80 -21.67
N ARG A 89 -15.96 -10.64 -20.79
CA ARG A 89 -15.50 -10.79 -19.41
C ARG A 89 -14.09 -11.38 -19.32
N ARG A 90 -13.81 -12.46 -20.06
CA ARG A 90 -12.45 -13.05 -20.13
C ARG A 90 -11.43 -12.02 -20.63
N ASP A 91 -11.75 -11.29 -21.68
CA ASP A 91 -10.87 -10.25 -22.24
C ASP A 91 -10.68 -9.08 -21.26
N ARG A 92 -11.71 -8.72 -20.51
CA ARG A 92 -11.63 -7.69 -19.46
C ARG A 92 -10.70 -8.12 -18.31
N PHE A 93 -10.78 -9.36 -17.85
CA PHE A 93 -10.02 -9.85 -16.69
C PHE A 93 -8.59 -10.26 -17.04
N PHE A 94 -8.41 -11.02 -18.13
CA PHE A 94 -7.12 -11.62 -18.48
C PHE A 94 -6.36 -10.81 -19.53
N LYS A 95 -6.98 -9.81 -20.18
CA LYS A 95 -6.38 -8.92 -21.20
C LYS A 95 -5.59 -9.74 -22.23
N ARG A 96 -4.28 -9.48 -22.38
CA ARG A 96 -3.37 -10.19 -23.29
C ARG A 96 -3.25 -11.70 -23.04
N ARG A 97 -3.72 -12.21 -21.88
CA ARG A 97 -3.67 -13.63 -21.52
C ARG A 97 -4.97 -14.38 -21.77
N SER A 98 -6.04 -13.71 -22.23
CA SER A 98 -7.35 -14.36 -22.43
C SER A 98 -7.29 -15.53 -23.41
N GLU A 99 -6.35 -15.50 -24.36
CA GLU A 99 -6.15 -16.54 -25.37
C GLU A 99 -5.62 -17.86 -24.79
N PHE A 100 -4.76 -17.82 -23.76
CA PHE A 100 -4.08 -19.01 -23.22
C PHE A 100 -4.51 -19.38 -21.79
N ILE A 101 -5.29 -18.54 -21.11
CA ILE A 101 -5.66 -18.79 -19.71
C ILE A 101 -6.47 -20.08 -19.54
N VAL A 102 -7.33 -20.42 -20.51
CA VAL A 102 -8.12 -21.66 -20.47
C VAL A 102 -7.20 -22.88 -20.50
N ALA A 103 -6.24 -22.88 -21.43
CA ALA A 103 -5.24 -23.93 -21.56
C ALA A 103 -4.39 -24.06 -20.28
N GLY A 104 -3.92 -22.94 -19.75
CA GLY A 104 -3.14 -22.90 -18.52
C GLY A 104 -3.92 -23.35 -17.27
N ALA A 105 -5.19 -22.99 -17.16
CA ALA A 105 -6.05 -23.40 -16.04
C ALA A 105 -6.35 -24.91 -16.10
N VAL A 106 -6.61 -25.46 -17.28
CA VAL A 106 -6.78 -26.91 -17.48
C VAL A 106 -5.50 -27.67 -17.15
N LEU A 107 -4.33 -27.17 -17.56
CA LEU A 107 -3.04 -27.75 -17.19
C LEU A 107 -2.86 -27.78 -15.67
N LEU A 108 -3.13 -26.65 -15.00
CA LEU A 108 -2.99 -26.55 -13.56
C LEU A 108 -3.94 -27.49 -12.82
N ASP A 109 -5.18 -27.61 -13.28
CA ASP A 109 -6.20 -28.52 -12.72
C ASP A 109 -5.79 -29.99 -12.85
N GLU A 110 -5.17 -30.39 -13.96
CA GLU A 110 -4.61 -31.74 -14.11
C GLU A 110 -3.39 -31.97 -13.21
N ILE A 111 -2.56 -30.96 -12.98
CA ILE A 111 -1.44 -31.04 -12.04
C ILE A 111 -1.96 -31.23 -10.61
N PHE A 112 -2.96 -30.44 -10.20
CA PHE A 112 -3.62 -30.60 -8.90
C PHE A 112 -4.16 -32.01 -8.73
N ALA A 113 -4.81 -32.53 -9.77
CA ALA A 113 -5.42 -33.85 -9.72
C ALA A 113 -4.41 -35.00 -9.67
N MET A 114 -3.27 -34.89 -10.37
CA MET A 114 -2.27 -35.96 -10.37
C MET A 114 -1.35 -35.96 -9.15
N LEU A 115 -1.10 -34.78 -8.57
CA LEU A 115 -0.23 -34.62 -7.40
C LEU A 115 -1.00 -34.58 -6.07
N ASP A 116 -2.33 -34.71 -6.11
CA ASP A 116 -3.21 -34.64 -4.93
C ASP A 116 -3.01 -33.34 -4.13
N ILE A 117 -2.90 -32.20 -4.85
CA ILE A 117 -2.79 -30.87 -4.24
C ILE A 117 -4.18 -30.40 -3.85
N GLU A 118 -4.40 -30.12 -2.57
CA GLU A 118 -5.65 -29.54 -2.07
C GLU A 118 -5.66 -28.01 -2.14
N GLU A 119 -4.52 -27.38 -1.85
CA GLU A 119 -4.35 -25.93 -1.90
C GLU A 119 -2.97 -25.55 -2.46
N MET A 120 -2.92 -24.40 -3.14
CA MET A 120 -1.67 -23.84 -3.66
C MET A 120 -1.52 -22.39 -3.24
N GLU A 121 -0.33 -22.04 -2.73
CA GLU A 121 0.08 -20.65 -2.55
C GLU A 121 0.60 -20.04 -3.84
N VAL A 122 0.46 -18.74 -3.96
CA VAL A 122 0.85 -17.96 -5.12
C VAL A 122 1.98 -17.05 -4.75
N SER A 123 3.14 -17.35 -5.32
CA SER A 123 4.30 -16.49 -5.21
C SER A 123 4.16 -15.27 -6.13
N GLY A 124 4.45 -14.10 -5.56
CA GLY A 124 4.66 -12.89 -6.33
C GLY A 124 5.97 -12.91 -7.14
N TYR A 125 6.90 -13.80 -6.76
CA TYR A 125 8.22 -13.95 -7.34
C TYR A 125 8.27 -15.14 -8.31
N ALA A 126 9.09 -15.02 -9.34
CA ALA A 126 9.34 -16.07 -10.32
C ALA A 126 10.86 -16.16 -10.61
N LEU A 127 11.22 -16.65 -11.79
CA LEU A 127 12.61 -16.85 -12.18
C LEU A 127 13.43 -15.55 -12.18
N GLY A 128 12.85 -14.43 -12.64
CA GLY A 128 13.57 -13.17 -12.76
C GLY A 128 14.11 -12.68 -11.42
N GLU A 129 13.29 -12.75 -10.38
CA GLU A 129 13.69 -12.36 -9.03
C GLU A 129 14.68 -13.35 -8.41
N GLY A 130 14.60 -14.64 -8.74
CA GLY A 130 15.59 -15.65 -8.35
C GLY A 130 16.97 -15.39 -8.95
N VAL A 131 17.04 -15.05 -10.25
CA VAL A 131 18.29 -14.71 -10.93
C VAL A 131 18.92 -13.44 -10.35
N VAL A 132 18.11 -12.41 -10.08
CA VAL A 132 18.59 -11.19 -9.43
C VAL A 132 19.12 -11.48 -8.03
N ALA A 133 18.43 -12.32 -7.26
CA ALA A 133 18.87 -12.71 -5.93
C ALA A 133 20.21 -13.47 -5.97
N GLU A 134 20.36 -14.41 -6.90
CA GLU A 134 21.61 -15.16 -7.11
C GLU A 134 22.77 -14.21 -7.47
N MET A 135 22.55 -13.26 -8.38
CA MET A 135 23.56 -12.26 -8.73
C MET A 135 23.95 -11.37 -7.55
N LEU A 136 22.98 -10.94 -6.73
CA LEU A 136 23.25 -10.11 -5.57
C LEU A 136 24.03 -10.87 -4.48
N LEU A 137 23.75 -12.17 -4.30
CA LEU A 137 24.53 -13.02 -3.41
C LEU A 137 25.98 -13.18 -3.86
N GLN A 138 26.27 -13.10 -5.17
CA GLN A 138 27.64 -13.18 -5.70
C GLN A 138 28.42 -11.87 -5.56
N VAL A 139 27.74 -10.72 -5.51
CA VAL A 139 28.38 -9.39 -5.52
C VAL A 139 28.41 -8.74 -4.12
N CYS A 140 27.48 -9.10 -3.24
CA CYS A 140 27.34 -8.48 -1.92
C CYS A 140 27.46 -9.53 -0.82
N ASP A 141 28.59 -9.50 -0.09
CA ASP A 141 28.95 -10.46 0.98
C ASP A 141 28.00 -10.48 2.20
N ASN A 142 26.92 -9.69 2.20
CA ASN A 142 25.88 -9.66 3.25
C ASN A 142 24.50 -9.29 2.68
N TYR A 143 24.19 -9.70 1.44
CA TYR A 143 22.86 -9.47 0.89
C TYR A 143 21.80 -10.30 1.64
N ASP A 144 21.06 -9.64 2.53
CA ASP A 144 19.88 -10.24 3.15
C ASP A 144 18.69 -10.14 2.18
N PHE A 145 18.34 -11.28 1.58
CA PHE A 145 17.15 -11.42 0.73
C PHE A 145 15.87 -10.99 1.46
N ASN A 146 15.85 -11.06 2.80
CA ASN A 146 14.74 -10.64 3.64
C ASN A 146 14.76 -9.14 4.00
N ALA A 147 15.85 -8.40 3.73
CA ALA A 147 15.96 -6.97 4.07
C ALA A 147 14.83 -6.14 3.44
N ASN A 148 14.29 -6.60 2.31
CA ASN A 148 13.13 -6.00 1.64
C ASN A 148 11.86 -6.86 1.69
N ALA A 149 11.84 -7.99 2.40
CA ALA A 149 10.64 -8.83 2.51
C ALA A 149 9.49 -8.07 3.19
N ARG A 150 9.82 -7.26 4.22
CA ARG A 150 8.90 -6.34 4.89
C ARG A 150 8.23 -5.38 3.93
N TRP A 151 9.00 -4.51 3.28
CA TRP A 151 8.46 -3.56 2.31
C TRP A 151 7.80 -4.24 1.12
N GLY A 152 8.39 -5.32 0.60
CA GLY A 152 7.83 -6.12 -0.48
C GLY A 152 6.45 -6.69 -0.15
N SER A 153 6.22 -7.10 1.10
CA SER A 153 4.94 -7.59 1.58
C SER A 153 3.88 -6.48 1.64
N VAL A 154 4.26 -5.27 2.08
CA VAL A 154 3.41 -4.07 2.05
C VAL A 154 3.00 -3.72 0.63
N ILE A 155 3.95 -3.64 -0.30
CA ILE A 155 3.68 -3.31 -1.70
C ILE A 155 2.80 -4.37 -2.37
N ARG A 156 3.07 -5.66 -2.10
CA ARG A 156 2.26 -6.76 -2.62
C ARG A 156 0.82 -6.69 -2.11
N LEU A 157 0.62 -6.38 -0.83
CA LEU A 157 -0.70 -6.16 -0.27
C LEU A 157 -1.40 -4.94 -0.89
N ALA A 158 -0.70 -3.81 -0.98
CA ALA A 158 -1.24 -2.59 -1.57
C ALA A 158 -1.68 -2.81 -3.03
N THR A 159 -0.84 -3.46 -3.84
CA THR A 159 -1.13 -3.72 -5.26
C THR A 159 -2.28 -4.71 -5.48
N ARG A 160 -2.62 -5.56 -4.49
CA ARG A 160 -3.80 -6.43 -4.53
C ARG A 160 -5.10 -5.64 -4.52
N PHE A 161 -5.15 -4.55 -3.75
CA PHE A 161 -6.37 -3.78 -3.50
C PHE A 161 -6.41 -2.41 -4.18
N LEU A 162 -5.26 -1.86 -4.59
CA LEU A 162 -5.13 -0.52 -5.14
C LEU A 162 -4.76 -0.56 -6.63
N GLY A 163 -5.52 0.20 -7.44
CA GLY A 163 -5.14 0.49 -8.82
C GLY A 163 -4.01 1.52 -8.91
N LYS A 164 -3.41 1.66 -10.11
CA LYS A 164 -2.24 2.54 -10.38
C LYS A 164 -2.39 3.96 -9.83
N LYS A 165 -3.56 4.59 -10.01
CA LYS A 165 -3.82 5.96 -9.50
C LYS A 165 -3.73 6.03 -7.96
N LYS A 166 -4.35 5.08 -7.26
CA LYS A 166 -4.36 5.02 -5.79
C LYS A 166 -2.99 4.64 -5.21
N MET A 167 -2.24 3.79 -5.92
CA MET A 167 -0.84 3.52 -5.59
C MET A 167 0.01 4.80 -5.66
N GLY A 168 -0.18 5.61 -6.70
CA GLY A 168 0.48 6.91 -6.83
C GLY A 168 0.19 7.84 -5.64
N THR A 169 -1.08 7.99 -5.25
CA THR A 169 -1.46 8.83 -4.11
C THR A 169 -0.92 8.31 -2.78
N ALA A 170 -0.88 7.00 -2.60
CA ALA A 170 -0.36 6.37 -1.40
C ALA A 170 1.16 6.55 -1.27
N SER A 171 1.90 6.36 -2.38
CA SER A 171 3.34 6.62 -2.44
C SER A 171 3.67 8.08 -2.15
N GLN A 172 2.88 9.00 -2.69
CA GLN A 172 3.08 10.42 -2.43
C GLN A 172 2.84 10.79 -0.96
N CYS A 173 1.80 10.20 -0.35
CA CYS A 173 1.55 10.34 1.08
C CYS A 173 2.73 9.82 1.93
N ALA A 174 3.34 8.70 1.54
CA ALA A 174 4.54 8.19 2.19
C ALA A 174 5.71 9.18 2.07
N ASN A 175 5.92 9.80 0.90
CA ASN A 175 6.96 10.81 0.71
C ASN A 175 6.77 12.05 1.59
N ILE A 176 5.54 12.60 1.67
CA ILE A 176 5.24 13.75 2.56
C ILE A 176 5.48 13.37 4.02
N THR A 177 5.03 12.18 4.40
CA THR A 177 5.21 11.63 5.75
C THR A 177 6.68 11.51 6.12
N LYS A 178 7.50 11.00 5.21
CA LYS A 178 8.95 10.89 5.39
C LYS A 178 9.61 12.25 5.62
N VAL A 179 9.27 13.25 4.81
CA VAL A 179 9.84 14.61 4.94
C VAL A 179 9.48 15.24 6.29
N ILE A 180 8.22 15.14 6.72
CA ILE A 180 7.79 15.63 8.04
C ILE A 180 8.50 14.86 9.16
N PHE A 181 8.59 13.53 9.07
CA PHE A 181 9.22 12.68 10.07
C PHE A 181 10.71 12.98 10.24
N GLU A 182 11.45 13.01 9.14
CA GLU A 182 12.90 13.31 9.14
C GLU A 182 13.16 14.74 9.63
N GLY A 183 12.32 15.69 9.23
CA GLY A 183 12.38 17.07 9.72
C GLY A 183 12.20 17.18 11.23
N LEU A 184 11.19 16.50 11.79
CA LEU A 184 10.96 16.43 13.23
C LEU A 184 12.14 15.77 13.97
N ARG A 185 12.67 14.66 13.45
CA ARG A 185 13.82 13.97 14.04
C ARG A 185 15.09 14.84 14.03
N LYS A 186 15.32 15.59 12.95
CA LYS A 186 16.43 16.57 12.89
C LYS A 186 16.27 17.66 13.94
N CYS A 187 15.07 18.20 14.13
CA CYS A 187 14.81 19.22 15.16
C CYS A 187 15.06 18.66 16.58
N ASP A 188 14.65 17.41 16.85
CA ASP A 188 14.87 16.73 18.14
C ASP A 188 16.38 16.57 18.45
N MET A 189 17.18 16.17 17.45
CA MET A 189 18.63 16.04 17.60
C MET A 189 19.31 17.40 17.86
N LEU A 190 18.83 18.47 17.22
CA LEU A 190 19.35 19.83 17.43
C LEU A 190 18.91 20.41 18.78
N ALA A 191 17.81 19.94 19.36
CA ALA A 191 17.37 20.36 20.70
C ALA A 191 18.39 19.99 21.79
N GLU A 192 19.06 18.85 21.66
CA GLU A 192 20.09 18.39 22.61
C GLU A 192 21.34 19.29 22.60
N THR A 193 21.59 20.01 21.50
CA THR A 193 22.80 20.82 21.31
C THR A 193 22.55 22.33 21.34
N GLN A 194 21.34 22.78 21.00
CA GLN A 194 21.03 24.20 20.74
C GLN A 194 19.76 24.70 21.45
N ASN A 195 19.26 23.99 22.48
CA ASN A 195 18.09 24.42 23.27
C ASN A 195 16.82 24.66 22.42
N GLN A 196 16.65 23.86 21.36
CA GLN A 196 15.49 23.86 20.47
C GLN A 196 14.35 22.95 20.98
N VAL A 197 13.29 22.78 20.17
CA VAL A 197 12.10 21.99 20.48
C VAL A 197 12.44 20.51 20.65
N LYS A 198 12.23 19.99 21.87
CA LYS A 198 12.36 18.58 22.20
C LYS A 198 11.06 17.83 21.96
N LEU A 199 11.12 16.71 21.25
CA LEU A 199 9.93 15.88 21.03
C LEU A 199 9.47 15.22 22.33
N PRO A 200 8.16 14.91 22.47
CA PRO A 200 7.66 14.21 23.65
C PRO A 200 8.32 12.84 23.87
N VAL A 201 8.68 12.16 22.78
CA VAL A 201 9.37 10.87 22.74
C VAL A 201 10.23 10.82 21.48
N SER A 202 11.43 10.22 21.56
CA SER A 202 12.33 10.05 20.42
C SER A 202 11.77 9.07 19.39
N LEU A 203 11.82 9.48 18.11
CA LEU A 203 11.38 8.68 16.97
C LEU A 203 12.56 7.93 16.33
N ASN A 204 12.35 6.67 15.96
CA ASN A 204 13.39 5.81 15.38
C ASN A 204 13.02 5.31 13.97
N ASP A 205 13.92 4.58 13.31
CA ASP A 205 13.71 4.13 11.93
C ASP A 205 12.52 3.18 11.76
N LYS A 206 12.19 2.39 12.79
CA LYS A 206 10.99 1.53 12.76
C LYS A 206 9.70 2.35 12.75
N ASP A 207 9.68 3.47 13.46
CA ASP A 207 8.53 4.37 13.49
C ASP A 207 8.23 4.96 12.09
N LEU A 208 9.28 5.27 11.31
CA LEU A 208 9.15 5.68 9.91
C LEU A 208 8.65 4.53 9.04
N GLU A 209 9.23 3.33 9.19
CA GLU A 209 8.82 2.14 8.45
C GLU A 209 7.32 1.85 8.61
N TYR A 210 6.80 1.90 9.85
CA TYR A 210 5.37 1.69 10.13
C TYR A 210 4.49 2.77 9.51
N LEU A 211 4.97 4.02 9.51
CA LEU A 211 4.28 5.15 8.88
C LEU A 211 4.19 4.99 7.37
N GLU A 212 5.29 4.63 6.71
CA GLU A 212 5.33 4.40 5.26
C GLU A 212 4.44 3.22 4.88
N ALA A 213 4.48 2.12 5.65
CA ALA A 213 3.59 0.98 5.46
C ALA A 213 2.10 1.38 5.60
N ALA A 214 1.76 2.15 6.64
CA ALA A 214 0.40 2.65 6.83
C ALA A 214 -0.03 3.59 5.70
N CYS A 215 0.87 4.44 5.18
CA CYS A 215 0.61 5.29 4.02
C CYS A 215 0.29 4.46 2.77
N MET A 216 1.00 3.36 2.55
CA MET A 216 0.72 2.46 1.42
C MET A 216 -0.62 1.73 1.56
N LEU A 217 -1.05 1.44 2.80
CA LEU A 217 -2.16 0.54 3.07
C LEU A 217 -3.47 1.23 3.51
N HIS A 218 -3.45 2.53 3.83
CA HIS A 218 -4.61 3.20 4.44
C HIS A 218 -5.91 3.13 3.62
N ASN A 219 -5.81 2.95 2.30
CA ASN A 219 -6.93 2.93 1.37
C ASN A 219 -7.34 1.55 0.85
N ILE A 220 -6.72 0.45 1.31
CA ILE A 220 -7.02 -0.91 0.79
C ILE A 220 -8.47 -1.34 1.07
N GLY A 221 -9.06 -0.85 2.17
CA GLY A 221 -10.45 -1.09 2.52
C GLY A 221 -11.47 -0.40 1.61
N LEU A 222 -11.05 0.45 0.65
CA LEU A 222 -11.97 1.06 -0.31
C LEU A 222 -12.62 0.04 -1.26
N ILE A 223 -12.07 -1.17 -1.35
CA ILE A 223 -12.67 -2.26 -2.12
C ILE A 223 -14.09 -2.62 -1.62
N THR A 224 -14.38 -2.37 -0.34
CA THR A 224 -15.70 -2.62 0.27
C THR A 224 -16.61 -1.38 0.24
N GLY A 225 -16.20 -0.29 -0.42
CA GLY A 225 -16.92 0.98 -0.47
C GLY A 225 -16.35 2.09 0.43
N GLU A 226 -16.84 3.32 0.26
CA GLU A 226 -16.29 4.52 0.91
C GLU A 226 -16.68 4.67 2.40
N LYS A 227 -17.81 4.08 2.78
CA LYS A 227 -18.30 4.19 4.16
C LYS A 227 -17.48 3.29 5.07
N GLY A 228 -16.71 3.89 5.96
CA GLY A 228 -15.97 3.14 6.98
C GLY A 228 -14.72 2.42 6.46
N TYR A 229 -14.22 2.73 5.26
CA TYR A 229 -13.08 2.03 4.66
C TYR A 229 -11.84 1.96 5.55
N HIS A 230 -11.55 3.00 6.35
CA HIS A 230 -10.45 3.00 7.32
C HIS A 230 -10.53 1.85 8.34
N LYS A 231 -11.74 1.43 8.73
CA LYS A 231 -11.94 0.26 9.59
C LYS A 231 -11.68 -1.03 8.82
N GLN A 232 -12.04 -1.07 7.53
CA GLN A 232 -11.79 -2.25 6.70
C GLN A 232 -10.33 -2.38 6.29
N SER A 233 -9.62 -1.28 6.00
CA SER A 233 -8.16 -1.30 5.84
C SER A 233 -7.50 -1.87 7.08
N CYS A 234 -7.90 -1.42 8.28
CA CYS A 234 -7.44 -1.98 9.54
C CYS A 234 -7.72 -3.48 9.66
N ASN A 235 -8.93 -3.93 9.33
CA ASN A 235 -9.30 -5.35 9.42
C ASN A 235 -8.48 -6.22 8.43
N ILE A 236 -8.30 -5.75 7.19
CA ILE A 236 -7.51 -6.46 6.17
C ILE A 236 -6.04 -6.60 6.61
N ILE A 237 -5.46 -5.53 7.18
CA ILE A 237 -4.07 -5.57 7.66
C ILE A 237 -3.93 -6.53 8.86
N MET A 238 -4.90 -6.52 9.78
CA MET A 238 -4.87 -7.34 11.01
C MET A 238 -5.03 -8.84 10.75
N ASN A 239 -5.86 -9.22 9.76
CA ASN A 239 -6.36 -10.59 9.62
C ASN A 239 -5.77 -11.35 8.42
N GLY A 240 -4.75 -10.79 7.77
CA GLY A 240 -4.28 -11.30 6.49
C GLY A 240 -2.99 -12.11 6.54
N ASP A 241 -2.23 -12.13 7.64
CA ASP A 241 -0.85 -12.68 7.66
C ASP A 241 0.01 -12.23 6.46
N HIS A 242 -0.31 -11.05 5.92
CA HIS A 242 0.19 -10.59 4.63
C HIS A 242 1.52 -9.84 4.75
N LEU A 243 1.80 -9.31 5.94
CA LEU A 243 2.94 -8.45 6.24
C LEU A 243 4.13 -9.28 6.76
N TYR A 244 4.82 -9.95 5.84
CA TYR A 244 5.96 -10.80 6.17
C TYR A 244 7.09 -10.03 6.84
N GLY A 245 7.69 -10.65 7.86
CA GLY A 245 8.76 -10.06 8.65
C GLY A 245 8.29 -9.08 9.74
N TYR A 246 7.01 -8.70 9.78
CA TYR A 246 6.45 -7.93 10.89
C TYR A 246 5.92 -8.86 11.99
N SER A 247 6.22 -8.54 13.24
CA SER A 247 5.59 -9.19 14.40
C SER A 247 4.12 -8.79 14.52
N THR A 248 3.33 -9.58 15.26
CA THR A 248 1.90 -9.30 15.50
C THR A 248 1.66 -7.91 16.09
N GLU A 249 2.57 -7.44 16.96
CA GLU A 249 2.49 -6.11 17.56
C GLU A 249 2.73 -5.01 16.52
N GLU A 250 3.69 -5.20 15.61
CA GLU A 250 4.00 -4.26 14.52
C GLU A 250 2.86 -4.19 13.49
N VAL A 251 2.32 -5.35 13.09
CA VAL A 251 1.14 -5.42 12.22
C VAL A 251 -0.04 -4.67 12.84
N LYS A 252 -0.26 -4.84 14.15
CA LYS A 252 -1.29 -4.12 14.91
C LYS A 252 -1.07 -2.62 14.89
N LEU A 253 0.17 -2.15 15.04
CA LEU A 253 0.50 -0.73 14.98
C LEU A 253 0.22 -0.14 13.58
N ILE A 254 0.67 -0.80 12.52
CA ILE A 254 0.43 -0.40 11.13
C ILE A 254 -1.09 -0.36 10.83
N ALA A 255 -1.83 -1.39 11.25
CA ALA A 255 -3.27 -1.45 11.07
C ALA A 255 -4.01 -0.31 11.80
N LEU A 256 -3.58 0.03 13.02
CA LEU A 256 -4.17 1.13 13.79
C LEU A 256 -3.82 2.49 13.19
N LEU A 257 -2.62 2.68 12.64
CA LEU A 257 -2.27 3.90 11.88
C LEU A 257 -3.20 4.03 10.66
N ALA A 258 -3.35 2.97 9.89
CA ALA A 258 -4.30 2.90 8.78
C ALA A 258 -5.75 3.07 9.22
N ARG A 259 -6.13 2.74 10.46
CA ARG A 259 -7.46 3.00 11.01
C ARG A 259 -7.68 4.47 11.36
N HIS A 260 -6.68 5.08 11.99
CA HIS A 260 -6.77 6.42 12.59
C HIS A 260 -6.28 7.55 11.67
N HIS A 261 -5.93 7.25 10.42
CA HIS A 261 -5.59 8.24 9.39
C HIS A 261 -6.73 9.23 9.06
N ARG A 262 -7.97 8.98 9.50
CA ARG A 262 -9.12 9.89 9.30
C ARG A 262 -10.13 9.83 10.44
N LYS A 263 -11.12 10.72 10.41
CA LYS A 263 -12.25 10.79 11.36
C LYS A 263 -11.83 11.11 12.80
N LYS A 264 -11.98 10.17 13.74
CA LYS A 264 -11.72 10.43 15.18
C LYS A 264 -10.23 10.23 15.48
N PHE A 265 -9.59 11.27 16.02
CA PHE A 265 -8.22 11.17 16.53
C PHE A 265 -8.15 10.18 17.72
N PRO A 266 -7.08 9.40 17.86
CA PRO A 266 -6.98 8.40 18.92
C PRO A 266 -6.99 9.03 20.31
N LYS A 267 -7.84 8.50 21.19
CA LYS A 267 -7.92 8.91 22.60
C LYS A 267 -6.91 8.13 23.45
N PRO A 268 -6.39 8.69 24.55
CA PRO A 268 -5.42 8.03 25.43
C PRO A 268 -5.87 6.65 25.93
N ASN A 269 -7.17 6.51 26.22
CA ASN A 269 -7.77 5.28 26.79
C ASN A 269 -8.49 4.43 25.74
N HIS A 270 -8.13 4.55 24.45
CA HIS A 270 -8.77 3.75 23.41
C HIS A 270 -8.47 2.26 23.64
N ALA A 271 -9.51 1.41 23.62
CA ALA A 271 -9.40 0.00 23.97
C ALA A 271 -8.33 -0.75 23.16
N SER A 272 -8.22 -0.45 21.87
CA SER A 272 -7.22 -1.06 20.97
C SER A 272 -5.76 -0.70 21.29
N LEU A 273 -5.54 0.31 22.13
CA LEU A 273 -4.21 0.73 22.55
C LEU A 273 -3.83 0.21 23.93
N LYS A 274 -4.75 -0.42 24.69
CA LYS A 274 -4.55 -0.72 26.12
C LYS A 274 -3.27 -1.49 26.40
N GLU A 275 -2.95 -2.47 25.56
CA GLU A 275 -1.81 -3.38 25.68
C GLU A 275 -0.45 -2.71 25.46
N PHE A 276 -0.40 -1.57 24.75
CA PHE A 276 0.88 -0.90 24.47
C PHE A 276 1.41 -0.12 25.68
N SER A 277 2.74 0.01 25.77
CA SER A 277 3.40 0.85 26.76
C SER A 277 2.99 2.33 26.62
N LYS A 278 3.20 3.14 27.67
CA LYS A 278 2.93 4.59 27.63
C LYS A 278 3.72 5.29 26.53
N GLU A 279 4.96 4.86 26.31
CA GLU A 279 5.84 5.38 25.26
C GLU A 279 5.30 5.08 23.87
N VAL A 280 4.95 3.81 23.59
CA VAL A 280 4.37 3.40 22.30
C VAL A 280 3.05 4.12 22.02
N LYS A 281 2.20 4.32 23.04
CA LYS A 281 0.97 5.12 22.92
C LYS A 281 1.26 6.57 22.53
N GLN A 282 2.33 7.16 23.06
CA GLN A 282 2.72 8.54 22.74
C GLN A 282 3.30 8.64 21.33
N LYS A 283 4.19 7.73 20.95
CA LYS A 283 4.68 7.59 19.58
C LYS A 283 3.53 7.44 18.60
N PHE A 284 2.62 6.50 18.86
CA PHE A 284 1.44 6.27 18.01
C PHE A 284 0.61 7.54 17.76
N LYS A 285 0.45 8.42 18.76
CA LYS A 285 -0.23 9.71 18.56
C LYS A 285 0.57 10.65 17.65
N MET A 286 1.88 10.73 17.83
CA MET A 286 2.77 11.51 16.96
C MET A 286 2.68 10.99 15.52
N LEU A 287 2.80 9.68 15.31
CA LEU A 287 2.66 9.05 13.99
C LEU A 287 1.26 9.29 13.40
N CYS A 288 0.19 9.22 14.20
CA CYS A 288 -1.16 9.56 13.75
C CYS A 288 -1.28 11.02 13.31
N ALA A 289 -0.67 11.98 14.02
CA ALA A 289 -0.68 13.38 13.63
C ALA A 289 0.06 13.57 12.29
N ILE A 290 1.25 12.96 12.14
CA ILE A 290 2.04 13.03 10.90
C ILE A 290 1.25 12.48 9.72
N ILE A 291 0.78 11.23 9.76
CA ILE A 291 0.06 10.62 8.61
C ILE A 291 -1.20 11.40 8.23
N ARG A 292 -1.92 11.99 9.20
CA ARG A 292 -3.14 12.75 8.94
C ARG A 292 -2.85 14.06 8.24
N VAL A 293 -1.81 14.78 8.66
CA VAL A 293 -1.33 15.97 7.95
C VAL A 293 -0.89 15.57 6.56
N SER A 294 -0.07 14.53 6.40
CA SER A 294 0.40 14.07 5.10
C SER A 294 -0.73 13.76 4.12
N ILE A 295 -1.78 13.06 4.57
CA ILE A 295 -2.97 12.78 3.75
C ILE A 295 -3.73 14.05 3.40
N ALA A 296 -3.88 14.98 4.34
CA ALA A 296 -4.56 16.25 4.08
C ALA A 296 -3.79 17.09 3.04
N VAL A 297 -2.46 17.16 3.15
CA VAL A 297 -1.60 17.82 2.14
C VAL A 297 -1.70 17.12 0.78
N GLN A 298 -1.61 15.78 0.77
CA GLN A 298 -1.71 14.98 -0.45
C GLN A 298 -3.04 15.20 -1.18
N LYS A 299 -4.16 15.25 -0.44
CA LYS A 299 -5.48 15.50 -1.01
C LYS A 299 -5.59 16.89 -1.62
N HIS A 300 -5.09 17.91 -0.92
CA HIS A 300 -5.17 19.31 -1.35
C HIS A 300 -4.34 19.57 -2.63
N ARG A 301 -3.17 18.94 -2.74
CA ARG A 301 -2.20 19.18 -3.82
C ARG A 301 -2.17 18.14 -4.94
N GLY A 302 -2.76 16.97 -4.70
CA GLY A 302 -2.72 15.86 -5.66
C GLY A 302 -1.30 15.41 -6.00
N LEU A 303 -1.14 14.79 -7.18
CA LEU A 303 0.08 14.10 -7.60
C LEU A 303 1.26 15.02 -8.00
N ASN A 304 1.14 16.35 -7.89
CA ASN A 304 2.10 17.29 -8.49
C ASN A 304 3.21 17.79 -7.55
N ILE A 305 3.33 17.24 -6.34
CA ILE A 305 4.39 17.64 -5.39
C ILE A 305 5.74 17.10 -5.88
N GLN A 306 6.69 17.98 -6.14
CA GLN A 306 8.03 17.62 -6.63
C GLN A 306 9.17 17.96 -5.66
N GLY A 307 9.00 18.99 -4.83
CA GLY A 307 9.96 19.36 -3.78
C GLY A 307 9.24 19.61 -2.46
N MET A 308 9.89 19.22 -1.36
CA MET A 308 9.39 19.45 -0.01
C MET A 308 10.56 19.73 0.92
N GLU A 309 10.41 20.73 1.77
CA GLU A 309 11.37 21.06 2.81
C GLU A 309 10.65 21.25 4.13
N PHE A 310 11.20 20.66 5.19
CA PHE A 310 10.72 20.82 6.55
C PHE A 310 11.77 21.57 7.36
N SER A 311 11.34 22.66 8.01
CA SER A 311 12.19 23.48 8.86
C SER A 311 11.45 23.90 10.12
N HIS A 312 12.20 24.44 11.08
CA HIS A 312 11.69 24.98 12.32
C HIS A 312 12.14 26.44 12.45
N SER A 313 11.22 27.32 12.82
CA SER A 313 11.46 28.75 13.06
C SER A 313 10.88 29.17 14.41
N SER A 314 11.00 30.44 14.78
CA SER A 314 10.37 31.00 15.99
C SER A 314 8.83 30.94 15.99
N GLU A 315 8.20 30.72 14.83
CA GLU A 315 6.75 30.63 14.68
C GLU A 315 6.24 29.17 14.71
N GLY A 316 7.16 28.21 14.90
CA GLY A 316 6.91 26.77 14.92
C GLY A 316 7.49 26.05 13.70
N PHE A 317 6.92 24.90 13.38
CA PHE A 317 7.31 24.09 12.23
C PHE A 317 6.76 24.66 10.92
N LYS A 318 7.53 24.50 9.84
CA LYS A 318 7.15 24.93 8.50
C LYS A 318 7.42 23.82 7.49
N LEU A 319 6.40 23.48 6.72
CA LEU A 319 6.49 22.59 5.57
C LEU A 319 6.31 23.40 4.29
N ILE A 320 7.38 23.53 3.51
CA ILE A 320 7.36 24.16 2.20
C ILE A 320 7.13 23.06 1.15
N VAL A 321 6.15 23.26 0.27
CA VAL A 321 5.80 22.31 -0.79
C VAL A 321 5.88 23.02 -2.14
N SER A 322 6.64 22.46 -3.08
CA SER A 322 6.80 22.99 -4.45
C SER A 322 6.28 22.01 -5.52
N GLU A 323 5.72 22.59 -6.59
CA GLU A 323 5.12 21.85 -7.71
C GLU A 323 6.11 21.64 -8.88
N THR A 324 7.29 22.27 -8.86
CA THR A 324 8.35 22.15 -9.88
C THR A 324 9.74 21.97 -9.23
N LYS A 325 10.55 21.06 -9.80
CA LYS A 325 11.92 20.74 -9.33
C LYS A 325 12.94 21.88 -9.36
N ASP A 326 12.71 22.94 -10.13
CA ASP A 326 13.73 23.93 -10.51
C ASP A 326 13.57 25.33 -9.90
N GLN A 327 12.69 25.52 -8.92
CA GLN A 327 12.71 26.75 -8.14
C GLN A 327 13.74 26.60 -7.02
N SER A 328 14.82 27.37 -7.11
CA SER A 328 15.69 27.58 -5.95
C SER A 328 14.80 28.00 -4.78
N LEU A 329 14.85 27.23 -3.69
CA LEU A 329 14.11 27.46 -2.45
C LEU A 329 14.70 28.66 -1.70
N LEU A 330 14.72 29.83 -2.36
CA LEU A 330 15.00 31.10 -1.73
C LEU A 330 13.73 31.56 -1.00
N PRO A 331 13.86 32.36 0.08
CA PRO A 331 12.73 32.87 0.84
C PRO A 331 11.96 33.94 0.03
N GLY A 332 11.26 33.50 -1.01
CA GLY A 332 10.27 34.29 -1.74
C GLY A 332 8.94 34.36 -0.98
N ILE A 333 8.10 35.31 -1.37
CA ILE A 333 6.80 35.59 -0.75
C ILE A 333 5.97 34.30 -0.68
N VAL A 334 5.61 33.90 0.54
CA VAL A 334 4.81 32.71 0.83
C VAL A 334 3.34 33.12 0.84
N GLN A 335 2.50 32.51 -0.01
CA GLN A 335 1.05 32.72 0.04
C GLN A 335 0.32 31.62 0.84
N PRO A 336 -0.71 31.98 1.62
CA PRO A 336 -1.64 31.03 2.24
C PRO A 336 -2.47 30.24 1.21
N LEU A 337 -2.96 29.05 1.58
CA LEU A 337 -3.73 28.16 0.70
C LEU A 337 -5.17 28.65 0.40
N ALA A 338 -5.75 28.21 -0.73
CA ALA A 338 -7.12 28.53 -1.17
C ALA A 338 -8.24 27.62 -0.57
N GLU A 339 -9.46 28.17 -0.51
CA GLU A 339 -10.50 28.00 0.53
C GLU A 339 -11.39 26.72 0.54
N GLY A 340 -11.24 25.75 -0.35
CA GLY A 340 -12.18 24.60 -0.46
C GLY A 340 -11.93 23.43 0.52
N ASP A 341 -10.67 23.02 0.65
CA ASP A 341 -10.21 21.86 1.46
C ASP A 341 -9.51 22.30 2.77
N GLU A 342 -9.53 23.60 3.08
CA GLU A 342 -8.83 24.16 4.24
C GLU A 342 -9.40 23.65 5.58
N ALA A 343 -10.69 23.31 5.66
CA ALA A 343 -11.29 22.90 6.93
C ALA A 343 -10.77 21.54 7.42
N GLU A 344 -10.57 20.56 6.52
CA GLU A 344 -9.95 19.28 6.89
C GLU A 344 -8.48 19.51 7.26
N LEU A 345 -7.74 20.28 6.46
CA LEU A 345 -6.33 20.57 6.71
C LEU A 345 -6.11 21.31 8.04
N ARG A 346 -6.84 22.41 8.30
CA ARG A 346 -6.79 23.19 9.55
C ARG A 346 -7.09 22.30 10.77
N LYS A 347 -8.06 21.40 10.64
CA LYS A 347 -8.37 20.44 11.71
C LYS A 347 -7.21 19.49 11.99
N GLU A 348 -6.56 18.96 10.96
CA GLU A 348 -5.42 18.06 11.15
C GLU A 348 -4.18 18.80 11.65
N LEU A 349 -3.95 20.05 11.24
CA LEU A 349 -2.92 20.92 11.82
C LEU A 349 -3.18 21.21 13.31
N GLY A 350 -4.44 21.39 13.72
CA GLY A 350 -4.80 21.54 15.14
C GLY A 350 -4.52 20.27 15.96
N HIS A 351 -4.74 19.08 15.39
CA HIS A 351 -4.32 17.83 16.04
C HIS A 351 -2.80 17.70 16.12
N PHE A 352 -2.07 18.17 15.10
CA PHE A 352 -0.61 18.21 15.11
C PHE A 352 -0.11 19.12 16.24
N GLU A 353 -0.61 20.35 16.33
CA GLU A 353 -0.27 21.29 17.41
C GLU A 353 -0.59 20.72 18.80
N MET A 354 -1.74 20.05 18.96
CA MET A 354 -2.09 19.38 20.22
C MET A 354 -1.06 18.30 20.64
N VAL A 355 -0.43 17.61 19.68
CA VAL A 355 0.49 16.49 19.96
C VAL A 355 1.93 16.97 20.13
N PHE A 356 2.38 17.89 19.28
CA PHE A 356 3.76 18.39 19.26
C PHE A 356 3.95 19.68 20.06
N GLN A 357 2.85 20.28 20.56
CA GLN A 357 2.83 21.55 21.31
C GLN A 357 3.37 22.75 20.52
N GLU A 358 3.50 22.59 19.21
CA GLU A 358 4.06 23.57 18.27
C GLU A 358 3.20 23.59 17.01
N LYS A 359 3.03 24.78 16.42
CA LYS A 359 2.25 24.95 15.20
C LYS A 359 3.01 24.40 14.00
N LEU A 360 2.27 23.86 13.04
CA LEU A 360 2.79 23.54 11.72
C LEU A 360 2.11 24.43 10.68
N SER A 361 2.92 25.22 9.98
CA SER A 361 2.49 26.03 8.83
C SER A 361 2.86 25.33 7.53
N ILE A 362 1.98 25.42 6.53
CA ILE A 362 2.22 24.86 5.19
C ILE A 362 2.28 26.01 4.20
N ALA A 363 3.37 26.08 3.45
CA ALA A 363 3.73 27.19 2.58
C ALA A 363 3.99 26.70 1.15
N VAL A 364 3.66 27.52 0.16
CA VAL A 364 4.01 27.30 -1.24
C VAL A 364 4.83 28.48 -1.77
N PRO A 365 5.98 28.24 -2.42
CA PRO A 365 6.70 29.29 -3.12
C PRO A 365 5.85 29.81 -4.28
N SER A 366 5.57 31.11 -4.32
CA SER A 366 4.86 31.70 -5.46
C SER A 366 5.69 31.61 -6.74
N SER A 367 5.06 31.26 -7.86
CA SER A 367 5.67 31.36 -9.18
C SER A 367 5.97 32.83 -9.48
N SER A 368 7.21 33.13 -9.86
CA SER A 368 7.65 34.46 -10.30
C SER A 368 6.99 34.93 -11.62
N SER A 369 6.04 34.17 -12.18
CA SER A 369 5.32 34.50 -13.42
C SER A 369 4.11 35.41 -13.24
N GLU A 370 3.44 35.39 -12.07
CA GLU A 370 2.22 36.21 -11.85
C GLU A 370 2.51 37.68 -11.57
N LEU A 371 3.73 38.03 -11.18
CA LEU A 371 4.14 39.44 -10.99
C LEU A 371 4.34 40.18 -12.33
N SER A 372 4.44 39.47 -13.47
CA SER A 372 4.59 40.11 -14.77
C SER A 372 3.25 40.57 -15.39
N GLU A 373 2.12 40.00 -14.99
CA GLU A 373 0.80 40.41 -15.49
C GLU A 373 0.19 41.55 -14.68
N GLN A 374 0.40 41.60 -13.36
CA GLN A 374 -0.04 42.74 -12.55
C GLN A 374 0.78 44.02 -12.78
N SER A 375 2.09 43.90 -13.08
CA SER A 375 2.90 45.06 -13.48
C SER A 375 2.59 45.56 -14.90
N ARG A 376 2.08 44.70 -15.79
CA ARG A 376 1.62 45.14 -17.13
C ARG A 376 0.29 45.87 -17.10
N HIS A 377 -0.59 45.56 -16.15
CA HIS A 377 -1.88 46.24 -16.02
C HIS A 377 -1.79 47.64 -15.39
N LEU A 378 -0.74 47.93 -14.61
CA LEU A 378 -0.48 49.25 -14.02
C LEU A 378 0.31 50.20 -14.94
N GLN A 379 0.80 49.71 -16.08
CA GLN A 379 1.54 50.52 -17.06
C GLN A 379 0.67 51.08 -18.21
N TRP A 380 -0.65 50.89 -18.16
CA TRP A 380 -1.64 51.40 -19.11
C TRP A 380 -2.61 52.43 -18.49
N MET A 381 -2.27 52.99 -17.33
CA MET A 381 -3.07 54.01 -16.62
C MET A 381 -2.28 55.26 -16.18
N HIS A 382 -1.15 55.53 -16.83
CA HIS A 382 -0.49 56.83 -16.87
C HIS A 382 0.15 57.02 -18.25
#